data_AF-A0A6H9WU44-F1
#
_entry.id   AF-A0A6H9WU44-F1
#
_cell.length_a   1.000
_cell.length_b   1.000
_cell.length_c   1.000
_cell.angle_alpha   90.00
_cell.angle_beta   90.00
_cell.angle_gamma   90.00
#
_symmetry.space_group_name_H-M   'P 1'
#
loop_
_entity.id
_entity.type
_entity.pdbx_description
1 polymer ?
#
loop_
_entity_poly.entity_id
_entity_poly.type
_entity_poly.pdbx_seq_one_letter_code
_entity_poly.pdbx_strand_id
1 'polypeptide(L)'
;MKKSPGDPAPRRRRRWRWLVGLAVAMPTIAVVALGLVFQFGLPWWSGANDRNHVYVSSDGTRKHYQVHLPPQHDGSTELPIMMALHGCGMTGFGWNSMKEATQFNVLADQEGFIVVYPTQRPFESDVNCWNSADPRNQVRGSGEPALLAGVVREVVSTYDADADRVHVSGASSGAGAAVILGATYPDVFATVTSVAGGEYGLNQVDPDDPDSTPASATARQAWAQMGDRARPLPLLVVQGGRDEVVPTIVGERLVDHWIAVHDLIDDGMLNESLALVTVTVEHPPAGRQYGYEHTTVSTPEGRVLVEYVFADLLAHSWSHPNSRGLFTDTAGPDVTRIAWAFAQRHDAEEVDGR
;
A
#
# COMPACT_ATOMS: atom_id res chain seq x y z
N MET A 1 37.80 -83.06 21.27
CA MET A 1 36.84 -82.89 20.16
C MET A 1 36.66 -81.40 19.88
N LYS A 2 36.66 -81.03 18.60
CA LYS A 2 36.52 -79.66 18.05
C LYS A 2 35.24 -78.94 18.51
N LYS A 3 35.34 -77.66 18.90
CA LYS A 3 34.77 -76.49 18.18
C LYS A 3 35.03 -75.17 18.94
N SER A 4 35.37 -74.15 18.17
CA SER A 4 35.64 -72.75 18.51
C SER A 4 34.37 -71.89 18.24
N PRO A 5 34.39 -70.54 18.23
CA PRO A 5 34.16 -69.62 19.35
C PRO A 5 32.96 -68.67 19.11
N GLY A 6 32.54 -67.91 20.13
CA GLY A 6 31.57 -66.82 19.99
C GLY A 6 31.98 -65.61 20.82
N ASP A 7 32.59 -64.64 20.16
CA ASP A 7 33.03 -63.35 20.70
C ASP A 7 31.84 -62.36 20.79
N PRO A 8 31.69 -61.52 21.83
CA PRO A 8 30.88 -60.31 21.74
C PRO A 8 31.78 -59.05 21.64
N ALA A 9 31.69 -58.38 20.50
CA ALA A 9 32.22 -57.05 20.22
C ALA A 9 31.20 -55.93 20.62
N PRO A 10 31.45 -54.62 20.39
CA PRO A 10 31.85 -53.70 21.44
C PRO A 10 30.94 -52.45 21.62
N ARG A 11 31.19 -51.72 22.72
CA ARG A 11 30.91 -50.29 22.99
C ARG A 11 30.33 -49.46 21.82
N ARG A 12 29.00 -49.31 21.73
CA ARG A 12 28.35 -48.40 20.75
C ARG A 12 27.14 -47.62 21.26
N ARG A 13 27.14 -47.19 22.55
CA ARG A 13 25.97 -46.49 23.14
C ARG A 13 26.16 -45.02 23.55
N ARG A 14 27.34 -44.40 23.35
CA ARG A 14 27.58 -43.00 23.79
C ARG A 14 27.68 -41.94 22.67
N ARG A 15 27.57 -42.32 21.39
CA ARG A 15 27.63 -41.38 20.24
C ARG A 15 26.27 -40.91 19.70
N TRP A 16 25.15 -41.43 20.22
CA TRP A 16 23.82 -41.15 19.66
C TRP A 16 23.14 -39.88 20.20
N ARG A 17 23.63 -39.29 21.30
CA ARG A 17 23.04 -38.06 21.87
C ARG A 17 23.56 -36.75 21.26
N TRP A 18 24.65 -36.78 20.50
CA TRP A 18 25.18 -35.59 19.82
C TRP A 18 24.69 -35.43 18.37
N LEU A 19 24.18 -36.48 17.74
CA LEU A 19 23.64 -36.42 16.37
C LEU A 19 22.19 -35.97 16.29
N VAL A 20 21.42 -36.09 17.38
CA VAL A 20 20.03 -35.62 17.43
C VAL A 20 19.94 -34.11 17.65
N GLY A 21 20.92 -33.48 18.31
CA GLY A 21 20.97 -32.03 18.48
C GLY A 21 21.32 -31.24 17.20
N LEU A 22 22.13 -31.82 16.31
CA LEU A 22 22.49 -31.19 15.02
C LEU A 22 21.43 -31.38 13.93
N ALA A 23 20.61 -32.45 14.01
CA ALA A 23 19.54 -32.74 13.06
C ALA A 23 18.26 -31.92 13.29
N VAL A 24 18.09 -31.31 14.47
CA VAL A 24 16.95 -30.41 14.77
C VAL A 24 17.33 -28.94 14.60
N ALA A 25 18.61 -28.56 14.77
CA ALA A 25 19.05 -27.18 14.56
C ALA A 25 19.13 -26.77 13.06
N MET A 26 19.53 -27.69 12.18
CA MET A 26 19.71 -27.42 10.74
C MET A 26 18.40 -27.16 9.97
N PRO A 27 17.28 -27.89 10.20
CA PRO A 27 16.01 -27.58 9.54
C PRO A 27 15.46 -26.22 9.96
N THR A 28 15.58 -25.84 11.23
CA THR A 28 15.16 -24.50 11.71
C THR A 28 16.01 -23.38 11.13
N ILE A 29 17.33 -23.54 11.04
CA ILE A 29 18.20 -22.54 10.42
C ILE A 29 17.91 -22.44 8.92
N ALA A 30 17.68 -23.56 8.22
CA ALA A 30 17.33 -23.55 6.81
C ALA A 30 15.94 -22.93 6.54
N VAL A 31 14.93 -23.21 7.38
CA VAL A 31 13.59 -22.60 7.25
C VAL A 31 13.62 -21.11 7.59
N VAL A 32 14.36 -20.70 8.61
CA VAL A 32 14.56 -19.27 8.94
C VAL A 32 15.36 -18.57 7.83
N ALA A 33 16.41 -19.19 7.30
CA ALA A 33 17.18 -18.64 6.18
C ALA A 33 16.34 -18.56 4.89
N LEU A 34 15.51 -19.55 4.61
CA LEU A 34 14.60 -19.54 3.45
C LEU A 34 13.52 -18.47 3.62
N GLY A 35 12.99 -18.29 4.84
CA GLY A 35 12.07 -17.20 5.17
C GLY A 35 12.70 -15.82 5.04
N LEU A 36 13.94 -15.64 5.52
CA LEU A 36 14.71 -14.40 5.35
C LEU A 36 15.03 -14.10 3.88
N VAL A 37 15.35 -15.13 3.09
CA VAL A 37 15.59 -15.05 1.64
C VAL A 37 14.31 -14.70 0.88
N PHE A 38 13.16 -15.25 1.28
CA PHE A 38 11.86 -14.87 0.75
C PHE A 38 11.49 -13.42 1.10
N GLN A 39 11.90 -12.96 2.28
CA GLN A 39 11.45 -11.69 2.87
C GLN A 39 12.27 -10.47 2.46
N PHE A 40 13.60 -10.56 2.49
CA PHE A 40 14.48 -9.44 2.09
C PHE A 40 14.89 -9.50 0.64
N GLY A 41 14.49 -10.58 0.00
CA GLY A 41 15.06 -11.00 -1.24
C GLY A 41 16.50 -11.42 -1.16
N LEU A 42 16.92 -12.05 -2.24
CA LEU A 42 18.32 -12.30 -2.47
C LEU A 42 18.96 -10.99 -2.95
N PRO A 43 20.27 -10.77 -2.73
CA PRO A 43 20.94 -9.52 -3.12
C PRO A 43 20.73 -9.11 -4.58
N TRP A 44 20.42 -10.07 -5.46
CA TRP A 44 20.10 -9.85 -6.88
C TRP A 44 18.65 -9.40 -7.17
N TRP A 45 17.77 -9.31 -6.17
CA TRP A 45 16.45 -8.67 -6.28
C TRP A 45 16.49 -7.17 -5.99
N SER A 46 17.65 -6.64 -5.59
CA SER A 46 17.89 -5.19 -5.51
C SER A 46 18.65 -4.75 -6.77
N GLY A 47 18.07 -3.84 -7.54
CA GLY A 47 18.70 -3.15 -8.66
C GLY A 47 19.69 -2.08 -8.20
N ALA A 48 20.46 -1.53 -9.14
CA ALA A 48 21.50 -0.54 -8.85
C ALA A 48 20.97 0.74 -8.15
N ASN A 49 19.70 1.06 -8.39
CA ASN A 49 19.01 2.23 -7.89
C ASN A 49 18.24 1.99 -6.57
N ASP A 50 18.31 0.77 -6.02
CA ASP A 50 17.57 0.42 -4.81
C ASP A 50 18.42 0.58 -3.55
N ARG A 51 17.79 1.05 -2.47
CA ARG A 51 18.39 1.19 -1.14
C ARG A 51 17.46 0.57 -0.11
N ASN A 52 17.96 -0.33 0.72
CA ASN A 52 17.18 -0.98 1.77
C ASN A 52 17.41 -0.27 3.11
N HIS A 53 16.34 0.05 3.83
CA HIS A 53 16.36 0.81 5.06
C HIS A 53 15.55 0.15 6.17
N VAL A 54 15.76 0.64 7.38
CA VAL A 54 14.95 0.31 8.54
C VAL A 54 14.68 1.57 9.34
N TYR A 55 13.44 2.04 9.28
CA TYR A 55 12.97 3.10 10.16
C TYR A 55 12.77 2.51 11.55
N VAL A 56 13.17 3.24 12.58
CA VAL A 56 12.98 2.87 13.99
C VAL A 56 12.24 4.00 14.69
N SER A 57 10.99 3.74 15.09
CA SER A 57 10.19 4.71 15.83
C SER A 57 10.68 4.88 17.27
N SER A 58 10.15 5.90 17.96
CA SER A 58 10.55 6.25 19.33
C SER A 58 10.32 5.13 20.35
N ASP A 59 9.37 4.22 20.12
CA ASP A 59 9.09 3.07 20.99
C ASP A 59 9.96 1.83 20.65
N GLY A 60 10.84 1.95 19.65
CA GLY A 60 11.72 0.88 19.18
C GLY A 60 11.11 -0.01 18.10
N THR A 61 9.85 0.22 17.69
CA THR A 61 9.22 -0.53 16.60
C THR A 61 9.91 -0.22 15.28
N ARG A 62 10.19 -1.26 14.50
CA ARG A 62 11.01 -1.19 13.28
C ARG A 62 10.16 -1.41 12.04
N LYS A 63 10.28 -0.56 11.03
CA LYS A 63 9.66 -0.77 9.71
C LYS A 63 10.74 -0.88 8.63
N HIS A 64 10.76 -2.00 7.93
CA HIS A 64 11.63 -2.18 6.76
C HIS A 64 10.98 -1.59 5.53
N TYR A 65 11.80 -1.01 4.67
CA TYR A 65 11.37 -0.47 3.40
C TYR A 65 12.53 -0.45 2.41
N GLN A 66 12.19 -0.44 1.12
CA GLN A 66 13.14 -0.20 0.04
C GLN A 66 12.79 1.14 -0.63
N VAL A 67 13.81 1.93 -0.93
CA VAL A 67 13.70 3.15 -1.73
C VAL A 67 14.27 2.87 -3.10
N HIS A 68 13.56 3.26 -4.14
CA HIS A 68 14.05 3.30 -5.50
C HIS A 68 14.31 4.76 -5.88
N LEU A 69 15.56 5.07 -6.25
CA LEU A 69 15.97 6.40 -6.69
C LEU A 69 16.07 6.43 -8.22
N PRO A 70 15.29 7.28 -8.90
CA PRO A 70 15.39 7.38 -10.35
C PRO A 70 16.74 8.03 -10.76
N PRO A 71 17.26 7.82 -11.98
CA PRO A 71 18.48 8.46 -12.47
C PRO A 71 18.50 9.99 -12.38
N GLN A 72 17.32 10.61 -12.36
CA GLN A 72 17.08 12.03 -12.20
C GLN A 72 17.38 12.53 -10.77
N HIS A 73 17.54 11.63 -9.80
CA HIS A 73 18.00 11.96 -8.46
C HIS A 73 19.52 12.23 -8.49
N ASP A 74 19.89 13.41 -8.97
CA ASP A 74 21.28 13.86 -9.11
C ASP A 74 21.69 14.91 -8.05
N GLY A 75 20.79 15.21 -7.11
CA GLY A 75 20.97 16.21 -6.07
C GLY A 75 20.76 17.66 -6.53
N SER A 76 20.23 17.88 -7.74
CA SER A 76 19.93 19.22 -8.26
C SER A 76 18.48 19.66 -8.07
N THR A 77 17.55 18.71 -7.93
CA THR A 77 16.11 18.95 -7.85
C THR A 77 15.48 18.03 -6.83
N GLU A 78 14.63 18.58 -5.96
CA GLU A 78 13.80 17.80 -5.05
C GLU A 78 12.74 17.04 -5.86
N LEU A 79 12.73 15.71 -5.71
CA LEU A 79 11.82 14.84 -6.45
C LEU A 79 10.59 14.48 -5.59
N PRO A 80 9.40 14.33 -6.21
CA PRO A 80 8.21 13.85 -5.52
C PRO A 80 8.39 12.39 -5.08
N ILE A 81 7.61 11.96 -4.09
CA ILE A 81 7.63 10.60 -3.53
C ILE A 81 6.32 9.87 -3.82
N MET A 82 6.38 8.64 -4.31
CA MET A 82 5.28 7.68 -4.31
C MET A 82 5.55 6.57 -3.27
N MET A 83 4.80 6.54 -2.18
CA MET A 83 4.78 5.42 -1.24
C MET A 83 3.81 4.34 -1.72
N ALA A 84 4.31 3.15 -2.05
CA ALA A 84 3.50 2.04 -2.57
C ALA A 84 3.33 0.92 -1.51
N LEU A 85 2.10 0.73 -1.04
CA LEU A 85 1.73 -0.21 0.02
C LEU A 85 1.15 -1.52 -0.54
N HIS A 86 1.79 -2.63 -0.20
CA HIS A 86 1.41 -3.97 -0.68
C HIS A 86 0.09 -4.48 -0.07
N GLY A 87 -0.57 -5.41 -0.76
CA GLY A 87 -1.71 -6.16 -0.23
C GLY A 87 -1.30 -7.33 0.69
N CYS A 88 -2.29 -8.04 1.23
CA CYS A 88 -2.07 -9.26 2.01
C CYS A 88 -1.31 -10.33 1.20
N GLY A 89 -0.42 -11.08 1.85
CA GLY A 89 0.37 -12.13 1.19
C GLY A 89 1.45 -11.64 0.23
N MET A 90 1.60 -10.31 0.06
CA MET A 90 2.66 -9.67 -0.71
C MET A 90 3.71 -9.07 0.21
N THR A 91 4.86 -8.69 -0.34
CA THR A 91 5.86 -7.85 0.34
C THR A 91 5.97 -6.47 -0.32
N GLY A 92 6.71 -5.53 0.28
CA GLY A 92 7.02 -4.26 -0.39
C GLY A 92 7.90 -4.45 -1.63
N PHE A 93 8.93 -5.28 -1.51
CA PHE A 93 9.93 -5.56 -2.55
C PHE A 93 10.37 -7.03 -2.51
N GLY A 94 11.03 -7.50 -3.58
CA GLY A 94 11.41 -8.91 -3.74
C GLY A 94 10.35 -9.74 -4.46
N TRP A 95 10.25 -11.03 -4.11
CA TRP A 95 9.29 -11.94 -4.75
C TRP A 95 7.84 -11.65 -4.31
N ASN A 96 6.90 -11.69 -5.26
CA ASN A 96 5.48 -11.38 -5.04
C ASN A 96 5.27 -10.06 -4.29
N SER A 97 5.86 -8.99 -4.82
CA SER A 97 5.95 -7.70 -4.14
C SER A 97 5.16 -6.60 -4.83
N MET A 98 4.86 -5.53 -4.09
CA MET A 98 4.24 -4.33 -4.64
C MET A 98 5.11 -3.70 -5.73
N LYS A 99 6.44 -3.73 -5.56
CA LYS A 99 7.37 -3.28 -6.59
C LYS A 99 7.19 -4.03 -7.92
N GLU A 100 7.16 -5.36 -7.89
CA GLU A 100 6.98 -6.17 -9.09
C GLU A 100 5.56 -6.07 -9.67
N ALA A 101 4.55 -5.89 -8.81
CA ALA A 101 3.16 -5.72 -9.24
C ALA A 101 2.94 -4.38 -9.96
N THR A 102 3.43 -3.30 -9.36
CA THR A 102 3.19 -1.93 -9.83
C THR A 102 4.13 -1.52 -10.94
N GLN A 103 5.38 -1.98 -10.93
CA GLN A 103 6.44 -1.44 -11.78
C GLN A 103 6.61 0.08 -11.63
N PHE A 104 6.22 0.68 -10.49
CA PHE A 104 6.40 2.12 -10.25
C PHE A 104 7.86 2.54 -10.39
N ASN A 105 8.82 1.67 -10.07
CA ASN A 105 10.24 1.96 -10.26
C ASN A 105 10.61 2.17 -11.74
N VAL A 106 9.99 1.45 -12.67
CA VAL A 106 10.22 1.63 -14.11
C VAL A 106 9.64 2.96 -14.57
N LEU A 107 8.47 3.34 -14.06
CA LEU A 107 7.86 4.63 -14.36
C LEU A 107 8.63 5.78 -13.71
N ALA A 108 9.16 5.57 -12.50
CA ALA A 108 10.03 6.52 -11.80
C ALA A 108 11.29 6.86 -12.59
N ASP A 109 11.95 5.86 -13.17
CA ASP A 109 13.11 6.08 -14.05
C ASP A 109 12.76 6.93 -15.28
N GLN A 110 11.50 6.93 -15.72
CA GLN A 110 11.02 7.68 -16.89
C GLN A 110 10.57 9.10 -16.53
N GLU A 111 9.82 9.23 -15.43
CA GLU A 111 9.08 10.45 -15.09
C GLU A 111 9.71 11.25 -13.93
N GLY A 112 10.71 10.69 -13.23
CA GLY A 112 11.48 11.41 -12.21
C GLY A 112 10.77 11.55 -10.86
N PHE A 113 10.52 10.43 -10.19
CA PHE A 113 10.01 10.43 -8.80
C PHE A 113 10.64 9.31 -7.97
N ILE A 114 10.73 9.50 -6.66
CA ILE A 114 11.24 8.50 -5.73
C ILE A 114 10.12 7.52 -5.38
N VAL A 115 10.42 6.22 -5.31
CA VAL A 115 9.42 5.22 -4.88
C VAL A 115 9.84 4.59 -3.56
N VAL A 116 8.92 4.54 -2.60
CA VAL A 116 9.12 3.92 -1.30
C VAL A 116 8.23 2.69 -1.19
N TYR A 117 8.83 1.54 -0.91
CA TYR A 117 8.13 0.26 -0.74
C TYR A 117 8.31 -0.27 0.70
N PRO A 118 7.48 0.19 1.65
CA PRO A 118 7.41 -0.41 2.98
C PRO A 118 6.97 -1.87 2.91
N THR A 119 7.47 -2.69 3.84
CA THR A 119 7.05 -4.09 3.94
C THR A 119 6.65 -4.44 5.37
N GLN A 120 5.55 -5.17 5.50
CA GLN A 120 5.26 -5.90 6.73
C GLN A 120 6.27 -7.04 6.91
N ARG A 121 6.51 -7.42 8.17
CA ARG A 121 7.29 -8.62 8.48
C ARG A 121 6.34 -9.79 8.74
N PRO A 122 6.72 -11.01 8.32
CA PRO A 122 6.07 -12.24 8.79
C PRO A 122 6.02 -12.25 10.32
N PHE A 123 4.89 -12.68 10.87
CA PHE A 123 4.60 -12.77 12.30
C PHE A 123 4.41 -11.44 13.06
N GLU A 124 4.60 -10.28 12.42
CA GLU A 124 4.15 -8.99 12.96
C GLU A 124 2.68 -8.71 12.59
N SER A 125 2.18 -9.34 11.53
CA SER A 125 0.77 -9.32 11.14
C SER A 125 0.30 -10.67 10.60
N ASP A 126 -1.01 -10.93 10.69
CA ASP A 126 -1.63 -12.10 10.09
C ASP A 126 -1.50 -12.01 8.55
N VAL A 127 -0.91 -13.03 7.94
CA VAL A 127 -0.74 -13.17 6.47
C VAL A 127 -0.02 -11.98 5.80
N ASN A 128 0.87 -11.28 6.52
CA ASN A 128 1.58 -10.10 5.99
C ASN A 128 0.63 -8.99 5.48
N CYS A 129 -0.52 -8.81 6.14
CA CYS A 129 -1.45 -7.72 5.87
C CYS A 129 -1.09 -6.44 6.65
N TRP A 130 -1.57 -5.30 6.18
CA TRP A 130 -1.76 -4.10 7.01
C TRP A 130 -3.05 -4.25 7.82
N ASN A 131 -3.02 -3.93 9.12
CA ASN A 131 -4.14 -4.24 10.02
C ASN A 131 -5.06 -3.03 10.22
N SER A 132 -5.85 -2.69 9.20
CA SER A 132 -6.81 -1.59 9.25
C SER A 132 -7.90 -1.78 10.32
N ALA A 133 -8.15 -3.00 10.80
CA ALA A 133 -9.16 -3.27 11.82
C ALA A 133 -8.66 -2.97 13.25
N ASP A 134 -7.35 -2.86 13.47
CA ASP A 134 -6.79 -2.51 14.77
C ASP A 134 -7.10 -1.04 15.10
N PRO A 135 -7.78 -0.73 16.22
CA PRO A 135 -8.05 0.64 16.62
C PRO A 135 -6.79 1.51 16.76
N ARG A 136 -5.62 0.91 17.05
CA ARG A 136 -4.33 1.62 17.12
C ARG A 136 -3.90 2.16 15.75
N ASN A 137 -4.33 1.50 14.68
CA ASN A 137 -4.05 1.93 13.32
C ASN A 137 -5.07 2.96 12.81
N GLN A 138 -6.05 3.38 13.61
CA GLN A 138 -7.05 4.37 13.21
C GLN A 138 -6.74 5.77 13.76
N VAL A 139 -5.63 5.95 14.48
CA VAL A 139 -5.30 7.21 15.16
C VAL A 139 -3.89 7.68 14.83
N ARG A 140 -3.73 9.01 14.70
CA ARG A 140 -2.41 9.63 14.49
C ARG A 140 -1.48 9.34 15.67
N GLY A 141 -0.19 9.16 15.38
CA GLY A 141 0.85 8.92 16.37
C GLY A 141 0.89 7.50 16.93
N SER A 142 0.05 6.59 16.43
CA SER A 142 0.06 5.18 16.83
C SER A 142 0.13 4.25 15.62
N GLY A 143 0.50 3.00 15.91
CA GLY A 143 0.41 1.89 14.97
C GLY A 143 1.19 2.05 13.66
N GLU A 144 0.71 1.33 12.66
CA GLU A 144 1.24 1.32 11.30
C GLU A 144 1.24 2.71 10.63
N PRO A 145 0.20 3.57 10.77
CA PRO A 145 0.22 4.90 10.19
C PRO A 145 1.38 5.76 10.68
N ALA A 146 1.70 5.71 11.99
CA ALA A 146 2.83 6.45 12.54
C ALA A 146 4.19 5.94 12.03
N LEU A 147 4.31 4.63 11.82
CA LEU A 147 5.52 4.05 11.22
C LEU A 147 5.69 4.51 9.77
N LEU A 148 4.62 4.49 8.98
CA LEU A 148 4.65 4.87 7.57
C LEU A 148 4.91 6.37 7.38
N ALA A 149 4.25 7.24 8.16
CA ALA A 149 4.55 8.67 8.17
C ALA A 149 6.00 8.97 8.59
N GLY A 150 6.53 8.19 9.54
CA GLY A 150 7.94 8.26 9.94
C GLY A 150 8.90 7.86 8.82
N VAL A 151 8.59 6.77 8.11
CA VAL A 151 9.36 6.31 6.94
C VAL A 151 9.44 7.40 5.87
N VAL A 152 8.31 8.03 5.49
CA VAL A 152 8.33 9.12 4.50
C VAL A 152 9.22 10.27 4.96
N ARG A 153 9.07 10.74 6.20
CA ARG A 153 9.88 11.84 6.73
C ARG A 153 11.37 11.52 6.74
N GLU A 154 11.73 10.28 7.05
CA GLU A 154 13.12 9.81 6.94
C GLU A 154 13.61 9.85 5.49
N VAL A 155 12.79 9.40 4.52
CA VAL A 155 13.11 9.47 3.09
C VAL A 155 13.29 10.91 2.61
N VAL A 156 12.36 11.81 2.94
CA VAL A 156 12.45 13.25 2.62
C VAL A 156 13.78 13.81 3.10
N SER A 157 14.11 13.60 4.38
CA SER A 157 15.37 14.12 4.94
C SER A 157 16.64 13.44 4.41
N THR A 158 16.57 12.14 4.08
CA THR A 158 17.75 11.37 3.63
C THR A 158 18.08 11.63 2.17
N TYR A 159 17.06 11.89 1.36
CA TYR A 159 17.18 11.99 -0.10
C TYR A 159 16.89 13.37 -0.65
N ASP A 160 16.67 14.39 0.18
CA ASP A 160 16.36 15.75 -0.29
C ASP A 160 15.17 15.71 -1.26
N ALA A 161 14.13 14.98 -0.85
CA ALA A 161 12.91 14.83 -1.64
C ALA A 161 11.92 15.93 -1.30
N ASP A 162 11.00 16.21 -2.22
CA ASP A 162 10.03 17.26 -2.03
C ASP A 162 8.98 16.84 -0.98
N ALA A 163 8.95 17.57 0.13
CA ALA A 163 8.08 17.27 1.27
C ALA A 163 6.59 17.58 1.00
N ASP A 164 6.31 18.44 0.02
CA ASP A 164 4.96 18.85 -0.34
C ASP A 164 4.36 17.93 -1.43
N ARG A 165 5.20 17.17 -2.14
CA ARG A 165 4.79 16.21 -3.17
C ARG A 165 5.04 14.76 -2.76
N VAL A 166 4.41 14.36 -1.66
CA VAL A 166 4.39 12.98 -1.17
C VAL A 166 3.02 12.35 -1.42
N HIS A 167 2.99 11.23 -2.12
CA HIS A 167 1.78 10.50 -2.47
C HIS A 167 1.80 9.11 -1.85
N VAL A 168 0.63 8.57 -1.55
CA VAL A 168 0.49 7.18 -1.12
C VAL A 168 -0.47 6.42 -2.03
N SER A 169 -0.04 5.25 -2.48
CA SER A 169 -0.86 4.32 -3.24
C SER A 169 -0.82 2.95 -2.58
N GLY A 170 -1.97 2.28 -2.49
CA GLY A 170 -2.04 0.95 -1.91
C GLY A 170 -2.95 0.00 -2.67
N ALA A 171 -2.76 -1.30 -2.43
CA ALA A 171 -3.62 -2.37 -2.93
C ALA A 171 -4.25 -3.14 -1.76
N SER A 172 -5.54 -3.48 -1.81
CA SER A 172 -6.21 -4.32 -0.81
C SER A 172 -6.02 -3.78 0.62
N SER A 173 -5.44 -4.54 1.55
CA SER A 173 -5.11 -4.04 2.90
C SER A 173 -4.19 -2.81 2.87
N GLY A 174 -3.26 -2.72 1.92
CA GLY A 174 -2.43 -1.53 1.71
C GLY A 174 -3.22 -0.32 1.21
N ALA A 175 -4.30 -0.54 0.46
CA ALA A 175 -5.22 0.53 0.04
C ALA A 175 -6.00 1.09 1.24
N GLY A 176 -6.48 0.21 2.12
CA GLY A 176 -7.07 0.65 3.40
C GLY A 176 -6.08 1.43 4.27
N ALA A 177 -4.82 0.99 4.36
CA ALA A 177 -3.77 1.72 5.06
C ALA A 177 -3.49 3.10 4.43
N ALA A 178 -3.54 3.21 3.10
CA ALA A 178 -3.40 4.49 2.39
C ALA A 178 -4.54 5.47 2.72
N VAL A 179 -5.79 5.01 2.75
CA VAL A 179 -6.96 5.82 3.15
C VAL A 179 -6.84 6.28 4.61
N ILE A 180 -6.40 5.40 5.50
CA ILE A 180 -6.11 5.74 6.90
C ILE A 180 -5.02 6.80 7.02
N LEU A 181 -3.94 6.69 6.24
CA LEU A 181 -2.89 7.71 6.21
C LEU A 181 -3.45 9.06 5.76
N GLY A 182 -4.37 9.09 4.79
CA GLY A 182 -5.06 10.31 4.39
C GLY A 182 -5.82 10.98 5.53
N ALA A 183 -6.53 10.20 6.36
CA ALA A 183 -7.25 10.74 7.52
C ALA A 183 -6.33 11.13 8.70
N THR A 184 -5.26 10.37 8.94
CA THR A 184 -4.41 10.54 10.13
C THR A 184 -3.21 11.46 9.92
N TYR A 185 -2.73 11.59 8.67
CA TYR A 185 -1.62 12.44 8.26
C TYR A 185 -1.95 13.21 6.97
N PRO A 186 -3.07 13.96 6.91
CA PRO A 186 -3.39 14.80 5.76
C PRO A 186 -2.31 15.86 5.52
N ASP A 187 -1.57 16.26 6.56
CA ASP A 187 -0.42 17.17 6.49
C ASP A 187 0.85 16.56 5.86
N VAL A 188 0.86 15.26 5.56
CA VAL A 188 2.05 14.56 5.02
C VAL A 188 1.85 14.08 3.59
N PHE A 189 0.63 13.71 3.18
CA PHE A 189 0.38 13.11 1.87
C PHE A 189 -0.47 14.03 1.00
N ALA A 190 0.05 14.46 -0.15
CA ALA A 190 -0.63 15.28 -1.16
C ALA A 190 -1.79 14.56 -1.85
N THR A 191 -1.68 13.25 -2.08
CA THR A 191 -2.78 12.43 -2.64
C THR A 191 -2.82 11.02 -2.05
N VAL A 192 -3.99 10.39 -2.17
CA VAL A 192 -4.21 8.97 -1.82
C VAL A 192 -4.71 8.20 -3.05
N THR A 193 -4.17 7.02 -3.28
CA THR A 193 -4.70 6.06 -4.27
C THR A 193 -5.04 4.74 -3.57
N SER A 194 -6.29 4.31 -3.75
CA SER A 194 -6.86 3.08 -3.18
C SER A 194 -7.24 2.12 -4.31
N VAL A 195 -6.54 0.99 -4.42
CA VAL A 195 -6.87 -0.07 -5.39
C VAL A 195 -7.48 -1.26 -4.64
N ALA A 196 -8.76 -1.53 -4.87
CA ALA A 196 -9.53 -2.54 -4.14
C ALA A 196 -9.44 -2.40 -2.61
N GLY A 197 -9.50 -1.16 -2.12
CA GLY A 197 -9.50 -0.82 -0.69
C GLY A 197 -10.88 -0.43 -0.19
N GLY A 198 -10.94 0.14 1.01
CA GLY A 198 -12.19 0.65 1.57
C GLY A 198 -11.99 1.84 2.51
N GLU A 199 -13.12 2.36 2.99
CA GLU A 199 -13.22 3.57 3.81
C GLU A 199 -12.44 3.51 5.13
N TYR A 200 -12.07 4.68 5.64
CA TYR A 200 -11.59 4.81 7.01
C TYR A 200 -12.66 4.24 7.96
N GLY A 201 -12.26 3.47 8.97
CA GLY A 201 -13.22 2.84 9.89
C GLY A 201 -14.08 1.72 9.29
N LEU A 202 -13.72 1.16 8.13
CA LEU A 202 -14.43 0.03 7.48
C LEU A 202 -14.70 -1.16 8.44
N ASN A 203 -13.86 -1.37 9.44
CA ASN A 203 -14.04 -2.41 10.45
C ASN A 203 -15.30 -2.25 11.32
N GLN A 204 -16.00 -1.12 11.22
CA GLN A 204 -17.29 -0.86 11.87
C GLN A 204 -18.48 -1.15 10.97
N VAL A 205 -18.24 -1.39 9.67
CA VAL A 205 -19.29 -1.70 8.68
C VAL A 205 -19.59 -3.20 8.75
N ASP A 206 -20.87 -3.53 8.92
CA ASP A 206 -21.33 -4.92 8.85
C ASP A 206 -21.31 -5.38 7.38
N PRO A 207 -20.54 -6.41 7.00
CA PRO A 207 -20.52 -6.88 5.63
C PRO A 207 -21.87 -7.49 5.17
N ASP A 208 -22.70 -7.97 6.10
CA ASP A 208 -24.02 -8.53 5.79
C ASP A 208 -25.13 -7.45 5.75
N ASP A 209 -24.85 -6.27 6.32
CA ASP A 209 -25.73 -5.10 6.32
C ASP A 209 -24.92 -3.79 6.24
N PRO A 210 -24.28 -3.50 5.09
CA PRO A 210 -23.39 -2.34 4.95
C PRO A 210 -24.12 -1.00 5.14
N ASP A 211 -25.43 -0.96 4.91
CA ASP A 211 -26.26 0.24 5.06
C ASP A 211 -26.54 0.58 6.54
N SER A 212 -26.36 -0.38 7.46
CA SER A 212 -26.49 -0.14 8.91
C SER A 212 -25.54 0.93 9.44
N THR A 213 -24.40 1.12 8.77
CA THR A 213 -23.44 2.18 9.03
C THR A 213 -23.24 2.99 7.75
N PRO A 214 -23.89 4.15 7.58
CA PRO A 214 -23.72 4.95 6.37
C PRO A 214 -22.28 5.46 6.26
N ALA A 215 -21.78 5.60 5.04
CA ALA A 215 -20.43 6.11 4.76
C ALA A 215 -20.14 7.47 5.44
N SER A 216 -21.18 8.30 5.62
CA SER A 216 -21.09 9.58 6.34
C SER A 216 -20.78 9.46 7.84
N ALA A 217 -21.09 8.32 8.47
CA ALA A 217 -20.77 8.07 9.87
C ALA A 217 -19.26 7.86 10.06
N THR A 218 -18.65 7.05 9.20
CA THR A 218 -17.20 6.83 9.20
C THR A 218 -16.45 8.06 8.66
N ALA A 219 -17.04 8.82 7.73
CA ALA A 219 -16.47 10.08 7.24
C ALA A 219 -16.30 11.13 8.35
N ARG A 220 -17.29 11.26 9.26
CA ARG A 220 -17.17 12.11 10.46
C ARG A 220 -16.00 11.72 11.34
N GLN A 221 -15.71 10.42 11.45
CA GLN A 221 -14.58 9.94 12.24
C GLN A 221 -13.25 10.27 11.56
N ALA A 222 -13.17 10.07 10.23
CA ALA A 222 -12.00 10.46 9.44
C ALA A 222 -11.71 11.96 9.56
N TRP A 223 -12.72 12.80 9.37
CA TRP A 223 -12.63 14.25 9.55
C TRP A 223 -12.20 14.63 10.97
N ALA A 224 -12.76 13.98 11.99
CA ALA A 224 -12.34 14.20 13.38
C ALA A 224 -10.87 13.79 13.64
N GLN A 225 -10.35 12.76 12.96
CA GLN A 225 -8.92 12.41 13.05
C GLN A 225 -8.02 13.41 12.33
N MET A 226 -8.48 13.97 11.21
CA MET A 226 -7.76 15.05 10.54
C MET A 226 -7.62 16.25 11.50
N GLY A 227 -8.69 16.62 12.21
CA GLY A 227 -8.68 17.67 13.23
C GLY A 227 -8.19 19.01 12.65
N ASP A 228 -7.33 19.72 13.38
CA ASP A 228 -6.77 21.02 12.93
C ASP A 228 -5.91 20.93 11.64
N ARG A 229 -5.62 19.72 11.15
CA ARG A 229 -4.88 19.46 9.91
C ARG A 229 -5.81 19.10 8.75
N ALA A 230 -7.12 19.16 8.96
CA ALA A 230 -8.10 18.92 7.91
C ALA A 230 -7.87 19.87 6.74
N ARG A 231 -7.72 19.29 5.56
CA ARG A 231 -7.58 19.98 4.28
C ARG A 231 -8.11 19.10 3.16
N PRO A 232 -8.53 19.67 2.02
CA PRO A 232 -8.89 18.89 0.84
C PRO A 232 -7.73 17.96 0.46
N LEU A 233 -8.00 16.67 0.45
CA LEU A 233 -7.02 15.64 0.09
C LEU A 233 -7.60 14.79 -1.06
N PRO A 234 -7.09 14.93 -2.30
CA PRO A 234 -7.58 14.17 -3.44
C PRO A 234 -7.41 12.65 -3.28
N LEU A 235 -8.46 11.91 -3.64
CA LEU A 235 -8.48 10.45 -3.61
C LEU A 235 -8.74 9.86 -5.01
N LEU A 236 -7.89 8.93 -5.44
CA LEU A 236 -8.16 8.04 -6.56
C LEU A 236 -8.59 6.67 -6.02
N VAL A 237 -9.75 6.20 -6.45
CA VAL A 237 -10.26 4.85 -6.16
C VAL A 237 -10.24 4.04 -7.44
N VAL A 238 -9.71 2.82 -7.37
CA VAL A 238 -9.73 1.85 -8.48
C VAL A 238 -10.39 0.57 -7.98
N GLN A 239 -11.44 0.12 -8.67
CA GLN A 239 -12.22 -1.04 -8.27
C GLN A 239 -12.53 -1.94 -9.48
N GLY A 240 -12.50 -3.25 -9.25
CA GLY A 240 -12.85 -4.25 -10.26
C GLY A 240 -14.25 -4.83 -10.04
N GLY A 241 -14.98 -5.07 -11.14
CA GLY A 241 -16.32 -5.68 -11.09
C GLY A 241 -16.31 -7.18 -10.76
N ARG A 242 -15.17 -7.85 -10.93
CA ARG A 242 -14.96 -9.28 -10.59
C ARG A 242 -14.13 -9.45 -9.33
N ASP A 243 -14.08 -8.43 -8.48
CA ASP A 243 -13.42 -8.51 -7.19
C ASP A 243 -14.30 -9.29 -6.19
N GLU A 244 -13.92 -10.54 -5.94
CA GLU A 244 -14.60 -11.43 -4.98
C GLU A 244 -14.07 -11.29 -3.54
N VAL A 245 -13.04 -10.46 -3.31
CA VAL A 245 -12.41 -10.27 -2.00
C VAL A 245 -12.87 -8.97 -1.36
N VAL A 246 -12.85 -7.88 -2.13
CA VAL A 246 -13.36 -6.56 -1.77
C VAL A 246 -14.45 -6.21 -2.78
N PRO A 247 -15.73 -6.50 -2.45
CA PRO A 247 -16.83 -6.29 -3.38
C PRO A 247 -16.95 -4.83 -3.82
N THR A 248 -17.55 -4.61 -5.00
CA THR A 248 -17.66 -3.28 -5.63
C THR A 248 -18.26 -2.22 -4.72
N ILE A 249 -19.25 -2.59 -3.90
CA ILE A 249 -19.91 -1.70 -2.94
C ILE A 249 -18.91 -1.05 -1.96
N VAL A 250 -17.80 -1.71 -1.63
CA VAL A 250 -16.79 -1.13 -0.73
C VAL A 250 -16.06 0.04 -1.40
N GLY A 251 -15.78 -0.06 -2.70
CA GLY A 251 -15.19 1.03 -3.49
C GLY A 251 -16.17 2.19 -3.69
N GLU A 252 -17.44 1.90 -3.98
CA GLU A 252 -18.51 2.89 -4.10
C GLU A 252 -18.71 3.66 -2.79
N ARG A 253 -18.76 2.94 -1.67
CA ARG A 253 -18.85 3.58 -0.35
C ARG A 253 -17.62 4.41 0.00
N LEU A 254 -16.43 4.01 -0.42
CA LEU A 254 -15.22 4.82 -0.23
C LEU A 254 -15.32 6.15 -0.98
N VAL A 255 -15.93 6.19 -2.17
CA VAL A 255 -16.23 7.43 -2.90
C VAL A 255 -17.18 8.30 -2.10
N ASP A 256 -18.32 7.77 -1.66
CA ASP A 256 -19.32 8.50 -0.86
C ASP A 256 -18.75 9.01 0.47
N HIS A 257 -17.96 8.16 1.13
CA HIS A 257 -17.25 8.50 2.36
C HIS A 257 -16.31 9.69 2.14
N TRP A 258 -15.49 9.66 1.10
CA TRP A 258 -14.50 10.70 0.88
C TRP A 258 -15.11 12.01 0.38
N ILE A 259 -16.21 11.94 -0.39
CA ILE A 259 -17.05 13.11 -0.70
C ILE A 259 -17.59 13.74 0.59
N ALA A 260 -18.14 12.94 1.51
CA ALA A 260 -18.63 13.43 2.78
C ALA A 260 -17.52 14.01 3.68
N VAL A 261 -16.29 13.47 3.60
CA VAL A 261 -15.13 14.07 4.27
C VAL A 261 -14.84 15.46 3.70
N HIS A 262 -14.88 15.64 2.38
CA HIS A 262 -14.66 16.94 1.75
C HIS A 262 -15.77 17.96 2.06
N ASP A 263 -17.03 17.53 2.12
CA ASP A 263 -18.17 18.38 2.54
C ASP A 263 -17.96 18.88 3.99
N LEU A 264 -17.55 18.00 4.91
CA LEU A 264 -17.20 18.37 6.28
C LEU A 264 -15.98 19.32 6.36
N ILE A 265 -15.02 19.20 5.44
CA ILE A 265 -13.86 20.10 5.40
C ILE A 265 -14.27 21.52 4.99
N ASP A 266 -15.28 21.65 4.12
CA ASP A 266 -15.73 22.95 3.61
C ASP A 266 -16.29 23.85 4.72
N ASP A 267 -17.31 23.36 5.45
CA ASP A 267 -18.01 24.17 6.46
C ASP A 267 -18.34 23.42 7.77
N GLY A 268 -17.88 22.18 7.92
CA GLY A 268 -18.14 21.34 9.09
C GLY A 268 -19.52 20.68 9.10
N MET A 269 -20.29 20.78 8.02
CA MET A 269 -21.62 20.21 7.88
C MET A 269 -21.67 19.16 6.77
N LEU A 270 -22.69 18.29 6.83
CA LEU A 270 -23.05 17.40 5.73
C LEU A 270 -24.31 17.96 5.09
N ASN A 271 -24.14 18.84 4.12
CA ASN A 271 -25.20 19.62 3.50
C ASN A 271 -25.05 19.74 1.97
N GLU A 272 -24.04 19.10 1.39
CA GLU A 272 -23.75 19.10 -0.04
C GLU A 272 -23.46 20.51 -0.58
N SER A 273 -22.82 21.38 0.23
CA SER A 273 -22.52 22.77 -0.11
C SER A 273 -21.59 22.92 -1.32
N LEU A 274 -20.74 21.92 -1.56
CA LEU A 274 -19.74 21.91 -2.62
C LEU A 274 -20.31 21.84 -4.05
N ALA A 275 -21.62 21.59 -4.20
CA ALA A 275 -22.33 21.56 -5.49
C ALA A 275 -21.60 20.75 -6.58
N LEU A 276 -21.21 19.52 -6.23
CA LEU A 276 -20.28 18.71 -7.00
C LEU A 276 -20.75 18.42 -8.43
N VAL A 277 -19.79 18.41 -9.34
CA VAL A 277 -19.93 18.03 -10.75
C VAL A 277 -19.27 16.67 -10.95
N THR A 278 -20.03 15.72 -11.48
CA THR A 278 -19.57 14.37 -11.80
C THR A 278 -19.51 14.17 -13.30
N VAL A 279 -18.34 13.78 -13.82
CA VAL A 279 -18.13 13.47 -15.23
C VAL A 279 -17.57 12.06 -15.36
N THR A 280 -18.21 11.21 -16.16
CA THR A 280 -17.73 9.86 -16.46
C THR A 280 -17.29 9.76 -17.91
N VAL A 281 -16.08 9.23 -18.11
CA VAL A 281 -15.52 8.94 -19.43
C VAL A 281 -15.37 7.43 -19.58
N GLU A 282 -15.94 6.88 -20.65
CA GLU A 282 -15.75 5.48 -21.02
C GLU A 282 -14.46 5.31 -21.84
N HIS A 283 -13.61 4.40 -21.41
CA HIS A 283 -12.44 3.94 -22.14
C HIS A 283 -12.73 2.55 -22.72
N PRO A 284 -12.98 2.42 -24.03
CA PRO A 284 -13.32 1.13 -24.62
C PRO A 284 -12.13 0.16 -24.58
N PRO A 285 -12.39 -1.16 -24.57
CA PRO A 285 -11.32 -2.16 -24.61
C PRO A 285 -10.44 -1.98 -25.86
N ALA A 286 -9.14 -2.16 -25.68
CA ALA A 286 -8.13 -1.99 -26.73
C ALA A 286 -7.26 -3.25 -26.85
N GLY A 287 -7.51 -4.06 -27.88
CA GLY A 287 -6.79 -5.31 -28.10
C GLY A 287 -7.01 -6.31 -26.97
N ARG A 288 -6.00 -6.48 -26.10
CA ARG A 288 -6.10 -7.34 -24.90
C ARG A 288 -6.46 -6.58 -23.63
N GLN A 289 -6.48 -5.24 -23.68
CA GLN A 289 -6.82 -4.42 -22.52
C GLN A 289 -8.34 -4.35 -22.33
N TYR A 290 -8.79 -4.46 -21.09
CA TYR A 290 -10.17 -4.28 -20.65
C TYR A 290 -10.58 -2.82 -20.88
N GLY A 291 -11.86 -2.62 -21.18
CA GLY A 291 -12.45 -1.30 -21.06
C GLY A 291 -12.64 -0.95 -19.58
N TYR A 292 -12.70 0.33 -19.28
CA TYR A 292 -12.96 0.84 -17.95
C TYR A 292 -13.68 2.19 -18.03
N GLU A 293 -14.37 2.55 -16.96
CA GLU A 293 -14.97 3.85 -16.76
C GLU A 293 -14.07 4.67 -15.85
N HIS A 294 -13.91 5.95 -16.15
CA HIS A 294 -13.19 6.90 -15.31
C HIS A 294 -14.12 8.05 -14.96
N THR A 295 -14.58 8.06 -13.72
CA THR A 295 -15.44 9.09 -13.16
C THR A 295 -14.61 10.09 -12.36
N THR A 296 -14.82 11.38 -12.61
CA THR A 296 -14.20 12.48 -11.86
C THR A 296 -15.29 13.25 -11.14
N VAL A 297 -15.11 13.44 -9.82
CA VAL A 297 -15.96 14.26 -8.96
C VAL A 297 -15.17 15.51 -8.57
N SER A 298 -15.72 16.67 -8.92
CA SER A 298 -15.05 17.96 -8.76
C SER A 298 -16.01 19.05 -8.31
N THR A 299 -15.46 20.14 -7.77
CA THR A 299 -16.22 21.38 -7.54
C THR A 299 -16.53 22.08 -8.87
N PRO A 300 -17.51 23.00 -8.93
CA PRO A 300 -17.77 23.82 -10.12
C PRO A 300 -16.55 24.62 -10.61
N GLU A 301 -15.62 24.96 -9.72
CA GLU A 301 -14.37 25.66 -10.01
C GLU A 301 -13.29 24.75 -10.62
N GLY A 302 -13.55 23.44 -10.73
CA GLY A 302 -12.65 22.47 -11.36
C GLY A 302 -11.68 21.78 -10.39
N ARG A 303 -11.75 22.05 -9.08
CA ARG A 303 -10.96 21.32 -8.08
C ARG A 303 -11.48 19.88 -7.98
N VAL A 304 -10.64 18.92 -8.38
CA VAL A 304 -10.92 17.48 -8.30
C VAL A 304 -10.80 16.99 -6.86
N LEU A 305 -11.82 16.27 -6.38
CA LEU A 305 -11.87 15.73 -5.01
C LEU A 305 -11.68 14.21 -5.01
N VAL A 306 -12.40 13.52 -5.91
CA VAL A 306 -12.35 12.07 -6.05
C VAL A 306 -12.32 11.69 -7.53
N GLU A 307 -11.44 10.77 -7.89
CA GLU A 307 -11.51 10.03 -9.15
C GLU A 307 -11.85 8.56 -8.86
N TYR A 308 -12.73 7.97 -9.66
CA TYR A 308 -13.12 6.57 -9.56
C TYR A 308 -12.93 5.86 -10.90
N VAL A 309 -12.03 4.88 -10.92
CA VAL A 309 -11.78 4.02 -12.07
C VAL A 309 -12.41 2.65 -11.82
N PHE A 310 -13.38 2.30 -12.65
CA PHE A 310 -14.09 1.03 -12.56
C PHE A 310 -13.84 0.18 -13.80
N ALA A 311 -13.36 -1.04 -13.61
CA ALA A 311 -13.16 -2.00 -14.68
C ALA A 311 -13.94 -3.29 -14.40
N ASP A 312 -15.03 -3.52 -15.15
CA ASP A 312 -15.94 -4.66 -14.94
C ASP A 312 -15.20 -6.01 -14.88
N LEU A 313 -14.22 -6.21 -15.76
CA LEU A 313 -13.51 -7.48 -15.88
C LEU A 313 -12.33 -7.65 -14.91
N LEU A 314 -11.94 -6.60 -14.20
CA LEU A 314 -10.81 -6.64 -13.28
C LEU A 314 -11.20 -7.40 -12.00
N ALA A 315 -10.36 -8.37 -11.61
CA ALA A 315 -10.48 -9.10 -10.35
C ALA A 315 -9.66 -8.44 -9.22
N HIS A 316 -9.60 -9.05 -8.04
CA HIS A 316 -8.83 -8.54 -6.88
C HIS A 316 -7.31 -8.51 -7.13
N SER A 317 -6.84 -7.48 -7.83
CA SER A 317 -5.48 -7.43 -8.37
C SER A 317 -5.02 -6.01 -8.66
N TRP A 318 -3.71 -5.79 -8.60
CA TRP A 318 -3.13 -4.60 -9.20
C TRP A 318 -2.99 -4.80 -10.70
N SER A 319 -3.50 -3.87 -11.51
CA SER A 319 -3.37 -4.00 -12.96
C SER A 319 -2.26 -3.11 -13.55
N HIS A 320 -1.38 -3.74 -14.32
CA HIS A 320 -0.34 -3.06 -15.09
C HIS A 320 0.18 -3.99 -16.21
N PRO A 321 0.43 -3.51 -17.45
CA PRO A 321 0.78 -4.38 -18.58
C PRO A 321 2.01 -5.27 -18.38
N ASN A 322 2.96 -4.83 -17.56
CA ASN A 322 4.18 -5.57 -17.22
C ASN A 322 4.21 -6.05 -15.77
N SER A 323 3.06 -6.06 -15.07
CA SER A 323 2.98 -6.52 -13.69
C SER A 323 3.44 -7.96 -13.53
N ARG A 324 4.07 -8.29 -12.41
CA ARG A 324 4.47 -9.64 -12.06
C ARG A 324 4.09 -9.96 -10.62
N GLY A 325 3.68 -11.19 -10.37
CA GLY A 325 3.29 -11.65 -9.04
C GLY A 325 2.02 -12.50 -9.11
N LEU A 326 1.49 -12.85 -7.94
CA LEU A 326 0.29 -13.67 -7.82
C LEU A 326 -1.01 -12.84 -7.87
N PHE A 327 -0.93 -11.55 -7.54
CA PHE A 327 -2.08 -10.66 -7.36
C PHE A 327 -2.08 -9.53 -8.40
N THR A 328 -1.86 -9.89 -9.65
CA THR A 328 -1.67 -8.92 -10.74
C THR A 328 -2.44 -9.29 -11.98
N ASP A 329 -2.93 -8.29 -12.71
CA ASP A 329 -3.61 -8.45 -13.99
C ASP A 329 -2.97 -7.60 -15.08
N THR A 330 -2.51 -8.23 -16.17
CA THR A 330 -1.85 -7.53 -17.29
C THR A 330 -2.83 -6.99 -18.34
N ALA A 331 -4.11 -7.37 -18.23
CA ALA A 331 -5.16 -6.99 -19.18
C ALA A 331 -6.04 -5.84 -18.67
N GLY A 332 -6.03 -5.51 -17.37
CA GLY A 332 -6.77 -4.34 -16.87
C GLY A 332 -6.14 -2.98 -17.24
N PRO A 333 -6.71 -1.88 -16.72
CA PRO A 333 -6.16 -0.54 -16.90
C PRO A 333 -4.73 -0.43 -16.35
N ASP A 334 -3.92 0.44 -16.93
CA ASP A 334 -2.56 0.73 -16.43
C ASP A 334 -2.65 1.59 -15.16
N VAL A 335 -2.96 0.95 -14.03
CA VAL A 335 -3.22 1.61 -12.74
C VAL A 335 -2.00 2.39 -12.27
N THR A 336 -0.80 1.90 -12.55
CA THR A 336 0.45 2.59 -12.24
C THR A 336 0.53 3.94 -12.94
N ARG A 337 0.26 3.99 -14.26
CA ARG A 337 0.26 5.26 -15.01
C ARG A 337 -0.89 6.17 -14.56
N ILE A 338 -2.08 5.62 -14.30
CA ILE A 338 -3.24 6.40 -13.82
C ILE A 338 -2.93 7.05 -12.46
N ALA A 339 -2.42 6.27 -11.49
CA ALA A 339 -2.06 6.75 -10.17
C ALA A 339 -0.97 7.83 -10.20
N TRP A 340 0.04 7.66 -11.05
CA TRP A 340 1.09 8.67 -11.22
C TRP A 340 0.59 9.94 -11.93
N ALA A 341 -0.25 9.80 -12.96
CA ALA A 341 -0.87 10.96 -13.61
C ALA A 341 -1.79 11.73 -12.66
N PHE A 342 -2.50 11.01 -11.78
CA PHE A 342 -3.30 11.61 -10.71
C PHE A 342 -2.42 12.38 -9.72
N ALA A 343 -1.34 11.77 -9.21
CA ALA A 343 -0.37 12.44 -8.35
C ALA A 343 0.16 13.73 -8.98
N GLN A 344 0.69 13.66 -10.22
CA GLN A 344 1.25 14.82 -10.93
C GLN A 344 0.26 15.98 -11.12
N ARG A 345 -1.03 15.70 -11.33
CA ARG A 345 -2.05 16.76 -11.44
C ARG A 345 -2.29 17.49 -10.12
N HIS A 346 -1.93 16.88 -9.00
CA HIS A 346 -2.07 17.42 -7.65
C HIS A 346 -0.72 17.82 -7.03
N ASP A 347 0.37 17.69 -7.78
CA ASP A 347 1.70 18.24 -7.45
C ASP A 347 1.75 19.77 -7.61
N ALA A 348 0.97 20.28 -8.56
CA ALA A 348 0.96 21.67 -8.96
C ALA A 348 -0.41 22.27 -8.66
N GLU A 349 -0.50 22.99 -7.54
CA GLU A 349 -1.48 24.04 -7.19
C GLU A 349 -2.00 23.92 -5.75
N GLU A 350 -1.22 24.47 -4.81
CA GLU A 350 -1.77 25.32 -3.74
C GLU A 350 -0.76 26.42 -3.33
N VAL A 351 0.04 26.94 -4.27
CA VAL A 351 0.99 28.07 -4.06
C VAL A 351 0.57 29.35 -4.78
N ASP A 352 -0.56 29.37 -5.51
CA ASP A 352 -1.09 30.63 -6.05
C ASP A 352 -2.61 30.70 -5.88
N GLY A 353 -3.07 31.28 -4.76
CA GLY A 353 -4.50 31.23 -4.42
C GLY A 353 -5.04 32.00 -3.23
N ARG A 354 -4.39 33.08 -2.77
CA ARG A 354 -4.83 34.05 -1.73
C ARG A 354 -4.67 33.67 -0.26
#